data_AF-Q6MEZ6-F1
#
_entry.id   AF-Q6MEZ6-F1
#
_cell.length_a   1.000
_cell.length_b   1.000
_cell.length_c   1.000
_cell.angle_alpha   90.00
_cell.angle_beta   90.00
_cell.angle_gamma   90.00
#
_symmetry.space_group_name_H-M   'P 1'
#
loop_
_entity.id
_entity.type
_entity.pdbx_description
1 polymer ?
#
loop_
_entity_poly.entity_id
_entity_poly.type
_entity_poly.pdbx_seq_one_letter_code
_entity_poly.pdbx_strand_id
1 'polypeptide(L)'
;MNIIKLENRTEDGEKLEATFAPDHGLNLISFKRGNIEVIEQSTWNLFEERFAGLGALIGPHFHRRRAESLPKIADETLFPHIGRVKAKGTQDPFSHGIARYAPWQTTFTQTQLNGLLTGKDLWNGVLLSTLEGQNFKFELQADLTTTGLSLQLSIISDTNSLVGIHYYYSLPNHRGKITSFVQDKVRIEDCLQSIPSFWSFDLKQQLVFDLKEEADFTFRPFPDPLMGEILLETDTYSLKTRYQSVCEENCWQLYHPKDASFVCIEPISSQNPKHPNLNISQLQIYLEILPLS
;
A
#
# COMPACT_ATOMS: atom_id res chain seq x y z
N MET A 1 -12.22 16.66 7.54
CA MET A 1 -11.59 15.32 7.57
C MET A 1 -11.08 15.08 8.97
N ASN A 2 -11.52 14.02 9.65
CA ASN A 2 -10.91 13.59 10.90
C ASN A 2 -9.48 13.08 10.62
N ILE A 3 -8.53 13.41 11.49
CA ILE A 3 -7.14 12.98 11.39
C ILE A 3 -6.67 12.40 12.72
N ILE A 4 -5.90 11.31 12.65
CA ILE A 4 -5.22 10.72 13.80
C ILE A 4 -3.73 10.86 13.56
N LYS A 5 -3.01 11.40 14.56
CA LYS A 5 -1.57 11.58 14.50
C LYS A 5 -0.90 10.78 15.61
N LEU A 6 -0.04 9.85 15.21
CA LEU A 6 0.88 9.16 16.09
C LEU A 6 2.16 9.97 16.19
N GLU A 7 2.70 10.10 17.40
CA GLU A 7 3.91 10.87 17.69
C GLU A 7 4.85 10.08 18.59
N ASN A 8 6.11 9.96 18.19
CA ASN A 8 7.18 9.39 18.99
C ASN A 8 8.47 10.20 18.79
N ARG A 9 9.57 9.77 19.42
CA ARG A 9 10.91 10.28 19.17
C ARG A 9 11.84 9.13 18.86
N THR A 10 12.76 9.37 17.94
CA THR A 10 13.84 8.44 17.66
C THR A 10 14.84 8.39 18.82
N GLU A 11 15.72 7.39 18.82
CA GLU A 11 16.73 7.22 19.88
C GLU A 11 17.70 8.40 19.97
N ASP A 12 17.95 9.10 18.86
CA ASP A 12 18.72 10.34 18.78
C ASP A 12 17.89 11.60 19.06
N GLY A 13 16.62 11.45 19.42
CA GLY A 13 15.74 12.52 19.91
C GLY A 13 14.97 13.28 18.82
N GLU A 14 15.14 12.94 17.54
CA GLU A 14 14.35 13.53 16.46
C GLU A 14 12.86 13.18 16.58
N LYS A 15 12.01 14.05 16.06
CA LYS A 15 10.56 13.81 16.07
C LYS A 15 10.20 12.76 15.02
N LEU A 16 9.39 11.77 15.38
CA LEU A 16 8.81 10.81 14.44
C LEU A 16 7.29 10.93 14.47
N GLU A 17 6.64 10.99 13.31
CA GLU A 17 5.20 11.22 13.21
C GLU A 17 4.58 10.41 12.08
N ALA A 18 3.42 9.79 12.33
CA ALA A 18 2.60 9.15 11.29
C ALA A 18 1.16 9.66 11.41
N THR A 19 0.58 10.15 10.31
CA THR A 19 -0.77 10.73 10.30
C THR A 19 -1.69 9.92 9.39
N PHE A 20 -2.85 9.54 9.91
CA PHE A 20 -3.85 8.73 9.23
C PHE A 20 -5.18 9.48 9.11
N ALA A 21 -5.97 9.15 8.08
CA ALA A 21 -7.31 9.72 7.84
C ALA A 21 -8.41 8.63 7.96
N PRO A 22 -8.95 8.36 9.16
CA PRO A 22 -9.90 7.26 9.39
C PRO A 22 -11.15 7.31 8.52
N ASP A 23 -11.72 8.50 8.32
CA ASP A 23 -12.94 8.69 7.52
C ASP A 23 -12.69 8.47 6.02
N HIS A 24 -11.42 8.34 5.61
CA HIS A 24 -10.97 8.22 4.24
C HIS A 24 -10.09 6.98 4.12
N GLY A 25 -10.62 5.82 4.48
CA GLY A 25 -9.94 4.53 4.30
C GLY A 25 -8.77 4.28 5.24
N LEU A 26 -8.66 5.03 6.33
CA LEU A 26 -7.52 4.98 7.24
C LEU A 26 -6.18 5.16 6.51
N ASN A 27 -6.20 5.89 5.39
CA ASN A 27 -5.02 6.11 4.56
C ASN A 27 -3.96 6.91 5.34
N LEU A 28 -2.69 6.54 5.18
CA LEU A 28 -1.53 7.26 5.73
C LEU A 28 -1.28 8.51 4.89
N ILE A 29 -1.59 9.68 5.43
CA ILE A 29 -1.49 10.95 4.71
C ILE A 29 -0.12 11.63 4.88
N SER A 30 0.65 11.24 5.90
CA SER A 30 1.98 11.78 6.18
C SER A 30 2.78 10.81 7.05
N PHE A 31 4.08 10.64 6.76
CA PHE A 31 5.03 9.93 7.62
C PHE A 31 6.37 10.68 7.64
N LYS A 32 6.79 11.13 8.82
CA LYS A 32 7.89 12.06 8.98
C LYS A 32 8.91 11.64 10.02
N ARG A 33 10.17 11.96 9.75
CA ARG A 33 11.28 12.01 10.72
C ARG A 33 11.93 13.40 10.65
N GLY A 34 11.85 14.17 11.73
CA GLY A 34 12.28 15.57 11.76
C GLY A 34 11.58 16.38 10.66
N ASN A 35 12.35 16.88 9.70
CA ASN A 35 11.84 17.63 8.55
C ASN A 35 11.64 16.78 7.28
N ILE A 36 11.98 15.49 7.31
CA ILE A 36 11.86 14.58 6.18
C ILE A 36 10.43 14.05 6.13
N GLU A 37 9.68 14.39 5.07
CA GLU A 37 8.41 13.76 4.71
C GLU A 37 8.66 12.72 3.64
N VAL A 38 8.27 11.47 3.89
CA VAL A 38 8.48 10.39 2.92
C VAL A 38 7.24 10.09 2.08
N ILE A 39 6.05 10.55 2.46
CA ILE A 39 4.84 10.38 1.65
C ILE A 39 4.70 11.55 0.67
N GLU A 40 4.50 11.27 -0.61
CA GLU A 40 4.46 12.28 -1.67
C GLU A 40 3.22 13.18 -1.58
N GLN A 41 3.43 14.39 -1.04
CA GLN A 41 2.36 15.34 -0.76
C GLN A 41 1.76 15.97 -2.03
N SER A 42 2.45 15.99 -3.18
CA SER A 42 1.88 16.51 -4.44
C SER A 42 0.71 15.67 -4.98
N THR A 43 0.51 14.46 -4.45
CA THR A 43 -0.60 13.57 -4.82
C THR A 43 -1.90 13.83 -4.05
N TRP A 44 -1.95 14.87 -3.20
CA TRP A 44 -3.12 15.21 -2.38
C TRP A 44 -4.41 15.41 -3.21
N ASN A 45 -4.30 16.03 -4.38
CA ASN A 45 -5.44 16.22 -5.29
C ASN A 45 -6.02 14.88 -5.76
N LEU A 46 -5.18 13.87 -5.99
CA LEU A 46 -5.63 12.52 -6.35
C LEU A 46 -6.37 11.85 -5.17
N PHE A 47 -5.93 12.15 -3.95
CA PHE A 47 -6.48 11.59 -2.73
C PHE A 47 -7.88 12.14 -2.49
N GLU A 48 -8.04 13.47 -2.54
CA GLU A 48 -9.35 14.13 -2.45
C GLU A 48 -10.27 13.75 -3.60
N GLU A 49 -9.72 13.51 -4.79
CA GLU A 49 -10.53 13.22 -5.96
C GLU A 49 -11.11 11.80 -5.94
N ARG A 50 -10.27 10.82 -5.62
CA ARG A 50 -10.55 9.41 -5.89
C ARG A 50 -9.81 8.44 -4.97
N PHE A 51 -9.30 8.89 -3.82
CA PHE A 51 -8.58 8.07 -2.85
C PHE A 51 -7.35 7.36 -3.46
N ALA A 52 -6.65 8.05 -4.37
CA ALA A 52 -5.37 7.62 -4.93
C ALA A 52 -4.26 8.59 -4.48
N GLY A 53 -2.99 8.17 -4.49
CA GLY A 53 -1.93 8.98 -3.90
C GLY A 53 -1.81 8.82 -2.39
N LEU A 54 -0.85 9.54 -1.79
CA LEU A 54 -0.46 9.44 -0.39
C LEU A 54 -0.17 7.98 0.01
N GLY A 55 -0.66 7.51 1.16
CA GLY A 55 -0.50 6.15 1.62
C GLY A 55 -1.81 5.38 1.64
N ALA A 56 -2.18 4.73 0.53
CA ALA A 56 -3.43 3.98 0.45
C ALA A 56 -3.33 2.54 1.00
N LEU A 57 -4.42 2.02 1.57
CA LEU A 57 -4.53 0.59 1.86
C LEU A 57 -4.98 -0.20 0.61
N ILE A 58 -4.60 -1.48 0.54
CA ILE A 58 -5.09 -2.44 -0.46
C ILE A 58 -5.91 -3.51 0.27
N GLY A 59 -7.13 -3.75 -0.21
CA GLY A 59 -7.94 -4.91 0.17
C GLY A 59 -9.44 -4.63 0.10
N PRO A 60 -10.27 -5.67 -0.10
CA PRO A 60 -9.90 -7.09 -0.11
C PRO A 60 -9.38 -7.61 -1.46
N HIS A 61 -9.29 -6.78 -2.51
CA HIS A 61 -8.79 -7.20 -3.81
C HIS A 61 -7.73 -6.22 -4.33
N PHE A 62 -6.93 -6.67 -5.30
CA PHE A 62 -5.92 -5.84 -5.96
C PHE A 62 -6.39 -5.40 -7.35
N HIS A 63 -5.99 -4.18 -7.74
CA HIS A 63 -6.35 -3.59 -9.03
C HIS A 63 -7.88 -3.52 -9.22
N ARG A 64 -8.34 -3.45 -10.45
CA ARG A 64 -9.75 -3.43 -10.84
C ARG A 64 -10.26 -4.85 -11.06
N ARG A 65 -11.50 -5.11 -10.64
CA ARG A 65 -12.22 -6.34 -10.97
C ARG A 65 -12.76 -6.30 -12.40
N ARG A 66 -13.13 -7.48 -12.90
CA ARG A 66 -13.76 -7.64 -14.20
C ARG A 66 -15.20 -7.14 -14.15
N ALA A 67 -15.68 -6.55 -15.25
CA ALA A 67 -16.99 -5.95 -15.38
C ALA A 67 -18.13 -6.88 -14.89
N GLU A 68 -18.03 -8.16 -15.23
CA GLU A 68 -19.06 -9.17 -14.94
C GLU A 68 -19.13 -9.55 -13.45
N SER A 69 -18.06 -9.26 -12.70
CA SER A 69 -17.96 -9.51 -11.26
C SER A 69 -18.29 -8.30 -10.40
N LEU A 70 -18.56 -7.13 -11.01
CA LEU A 70 -18.83 -5.90 -10.27
C LEU A 70 -20.21 -5.96 -9.60
N PRO A 71 -20.30 -5.67 -8.29
CA PRO A 71 -21.57 -5.48 -7.62
C PRO A 71 -22.35 -4.31 -8.23
N LYS A 72 -23.68 -4.44 -8.28
CA LYS A 72 -24.55 -3.34 -8.68
C LYS A 72 -24.76 -2.40 -7.49
N ILE A 73 -24.35 -1.15 -7.65
CA ILE A 73 -24.60 -0.09 -6.66
C ILE A 73 -25.93 0.57 -7.02
N ALA A 74 -26.91 0.48 -6.11
CA ALA A 74 -28.27 0.96 -6.38
C ALA A 74 -28.32 2.49 -6.61
N ASP A 75 -27.52 3.24 -5.84
CA ASP A 75 -27.36 4.68 -5.98
C ASP A 75 -25.89 5.07 -5.87
N GLU A 76 -25.27 5.36 -7.01
CA GLU A 76 -23.86 5.76 -7.09
C GLU A 76 -23.63 7.22 -6.67
N THR A 77 -24.68 8.05 -6.60
CA THR A 77 -24.55 9.46 -6.21
C THR A 77 -24.16 9.63 -4.76
N LEU A 78 -24.37 8.59 -3.94
CA LEU A 78 -23.89 8.48 -2.57
C LEU A 78 -22.36 8.48 -2.48
N PHE A 79 -21.64 8.23 -3.58
CA PHE A 79 -20.20 8.07 -3.59
C PHE A 79 -19.58 8.98 -4.66
N PRO A 80 -19.24 10.24 -4.33
CA PRO A 80 -18.84 11.25 -5.31
C PRO A 80 -17.67 10.85 -6.24
N HIS A 81 -16.75 10.01 -5.77
CA HIS A 81 -15.62 9.54 -6.56
C HIS A 81 -16.06 8.63 -7.73
N ILE A 82 -17.19 7.91 -7.64
CA ILE A 82 -17.65 6.97 -8.67
C ILE A 82 -17.87 7.70 -10.00
N GLY A 83 -18.56 8.84 -9.97
CA GLY A 83 -18.79 9.64 -11.18
C GLY A 83 -17.48 10.08 -11.85
N ARG A 84 -16.47 10.46 -11.05
CA ARG A 84 -15.15 10.87 -11.56
C ARG A 84 -14.35 9.71 -12.16
N VAL A 85 -14.40 8.55 -11.52
CA VAL A 85 -13.75 7.31 -11.99
C VAL A 85 -14.38 6.84 -13.31
N LYS A 86 -15.71 6.83 -13.40
CA LYS A 86 -16.44 6.44 -14.62
C LYS A 86 -16.26 7.42 -15.77
N ALA A 87 -16.16 8.72 -15.50
CA ALA A 87 -15.86 9.72 -16.53
C ALA A 87 -14.49 9.47 -17.21
N LYS A 88 -13.57 8.77 -16.53
CA LYS A 88 -12.27 8.32 -17.07
C LYS A 88 -12.34 6.94 -17.76
N GLY A 89 -13.54 6.42 -18.03
CA GLY A 89 -13.76 5.12 -18.68
C GLY A 89 -13.49 3.90 -17.79
N THR A 90 -13.36 4.09 -16.47
CA THR A 90 -13.12 2.98 -15.53
C THR A 90 -14.43 2.48 -14.96
N GLN A 91 -14.67 1.17 -15.08
CA GLN A 91 -15.93 0.55 -14.63
C GLN A 91 -15.95 0.22 -13.14
N ASP A 92 -14.84 -0.32 -12.59
CA ASP A 92 -14.73 -0.61 -11.16
C ASP A 92 -14.44 0.68 -10.36
N PRO A 93 -15.38 1.20 -9.57
CA PRO A 93 -15.15 2.41 -8.78
C PRO A 93 -14.15 2.20 -7.64
N PHE A 94 -13.98 0.96 -7.17
CA PHE A 94 -13.23 0.61 -5.97
C PHE A 94 -11.96 -0.18 -6.31
N SER A 95 -11.14 0.33 -7.24
CA SER A 95 -9.84 -0.28 -7.53
C SER A 95 -9.03 -0.46 -6.23
N HIS A 96 -8.35 -1.60 -6.09
CA HIS A 96 -7.65 -2.02 -4.86
C HIS A 96 -8.55 -2.23 -3.64
N GLY A 97 -9.85 -2.44 -3.86
CA GLY A 97 -10.81 -2.75 -2.81
C GLY A 97 -11.28 -1.58 -1.98
N ILE A 98 -12.36 -1.83 -1.23
CA ILE A 98 -13.09 -0.82 -0.45
C ILE A 98 -12.28 -0.20 0.71
N ALA A 99 -11.20 -0.86 1.16
CA ALA A 99 -10.46 -0.49 2.37
C ALA A 99 -9.91 0.95 2.35
N ARG A 100 -9.44 1.45 1.21
CA ARG A 100 -8.92 2.82 1.07
C ARG A 100 -9.97 3.92 0.92
N TYR A 101 -11.24 3.55 0.89
CA TYR A 101 -12.35 4.47 0.64
C TYR A 101 -13.23 4.66 1.88
N ALA A 102 -13.61 3.55 2.50
CA ALA A 102 -14.63 3.55 3.54
C ALA A 102 -14.11 4.15 4.87
N PRO A 103 -14.98 4.75 5.70
CA PRO A 103 -14.63 5.13 7.06
C PRO A 103 -14.33 3.92 7.94
N TRP A 104 -13.25 3.99 8.73
CA TRP A 104 -12.86 2.94 9.67
C TRP A 104 -13.29 3.25 11.10
N GLN A 105 -13.62 2.21 11.86
CA GLN A 105 -13.72 2.31 13.32
C GLN A 105 -12.32 2.28 13.90
N THR A 106 -11.97 3.25 14.76
CA THR A 106 -10.60 3.38 15.26
C THR A 106 -10.51 3.62 16.76
N THR A 107 -9.49 3.05 17.40
CA THR A 107 -9.00 3.45 18.72
C THR A 107 -7.52 3.79 18.62
N PHE A 108 -7.04 4.77 19.38
CA PHE A 108 -5.65 5.19 19.31
C PHE A 108 -5.10 5.70 20.64
N THR A 109 -3.78 5.61 20.77
CA THR A 109 -2.96 6.27 21.79
C THR A 109 -2.02 7.26 21.10
N GLN A 110 -1.05 7.80 21.83
CA GLN A 110 -0.04 8.65 21.24
C GLN A 110 0.83 7.93 20.20
N THR A 111 1.09 6.62 20.36
CA THR A 111 2.00 5.86 19.48
C THR A 111 1.32 4.72 18.74
N GLN A 112 0.07 4.38 19.07
CA GLN A 112 -0.61 3.23 18.49
C GLN A 112 -1.97 3.60 17.92
N LEU A 113 -2.38 2.89 16.88
CA LEU A 113 -3.68 3.00 16.24
C LEU A 113 -4.17 1.60 15.89
N ASN A 114 -5.40 1.27 16.28
CA ASN A 114 -6.11 0.07 15.87
C ASN A 114 -7.31 0.48 15.04
N GLY A 115 -7.43 -0.07 13.83
CA GLY A 115 -8.54 0.10 12.91
C GLY A 115 -9.27 -1.21 12.68
N LEU A 116 -10.61 -1.14 12.62
CA LEU A 116 -11.49 -2.22 12.23
C LEU A 116 -12.44 -1.76 11.12
N LEU A 117 -12.53 -2.56 10.06
CA LEU A 117 -13.50 -2.39 8.98
C LEU A 117 -14.17 -3.73 8.69
N THR A 118 -15.50 -3.74 8.61
CA THR A 118 -16.27 -4.96 8.38
C THR A 118 -17.27 -4.78 7.25
N GLY A 119 -17.63 -5.87 6.57
CA GLY A 119 -18.68 -5.87 5.56
C GLY A 119 -20.07 -5.50 6.11
N LYS A 120 -20.24 -5.47 7.44
CA LYS A 120 -21.47 -5.06 8.13
C LYS A 120 -21.55 -3.56 8.40
N ASP A 121 -20.44 -2.84 8.24
CA ASP A 121 -20.43 -1.40 8.41
C ASP A 121 -21.23 -0.72 7.28
N LEU A 122 -21.78 0.45 7.60
CA LEU A 122 -22.52 1.27 6.65
C LEU A 122 -21.66 2.44 6.21
N TRP A 123 -21.59 2.66 4.89
CA TRP A 123 -21.08 3.90 4.32
C TRP A 123 -22.18 4.56 3.50
N ASN A 124 -22.58 5.76 3.92
CA ASN A 124 -23.72 6.50 3.36
C ASN A 124 -25.02 5.67 3.31
N GLY A 125 -25.24 4.82 4.32
CA GLY A 125 -26.42 3.96 4.43
C GLY A 125 -26.35 2.65 3.64
N VAL A 126 -25.24 2.37 2.94
CA VAL A 126 -25.03 1.12 2.18
C VAL A 126 -24.04 0.22 2.91
N LEU A 127 -24.34 -1.08 3.01
CA LEU A 127 -23.43 -2.07 3.59
C LEU A 127 -22.17 -2.20 2.74
N LEU A 128 -20.99 -2.19 3.38
CA LEU A 128 -19.72 -2.37 2.68
C LEU A 128 -19.64 -3.71 1.95
N SER A 129 -20.23 -4.78 2.51
CA SER A 129 -20.32 -6.08 1.84
C SER A 129 -21.12 -6.04 0.53
N THR A 130 -22.08 -5.12 0.40
CA THR A 130 -22.83 -4.93 -0.85
C THR A 130 -22.00 -4.19 -1.89
N LEU A 131 -21.23 -3.18 -1.48
CA LEU A 131 -20.33 -2.42 -2.36
C LEU A 131 -19.16 -3.28 -2.86
N GLU A 132 -18.62 -4.10 -1.97
CA GLU A 132 -17.50 -5.00 -2.25
C GLU A 132 -17.96 -6.32 -2.89
N GLY A 133 -19.20 -6.75 -2.70
CA GLY A 133 -19.72 -8.00 -3.27
C GLY A 133 -19.38 -9.26 -2.47
N GLN A 134 -18.77 -9.09 -1.30
CA GLN A 134 -18.45 -10.15 -0.35
C GLN A 134 -18.43 -9.61 1.07
N ASN A 135 -18.69 -10.46 2.07
CA ASN A 135 -18.49 -10.07 3.45
C ASN A 135 -17.02 -10.26 3.86
N PHE A 136 -16.57 -9.44 4.81
CA PHE A 136 -15.20 -9.45 5.30
C PHE A 136 -15.08 -8.83 6.70
N LYS A 137 -13.94 -9.10 7.35
CA LYS A 137 -13.43 -8.38 8.53
C LYS A 137 -11.96 -8.05 8.26
N PHE A 138 -11.64 -6.76 8.22
CA PHE A 138 -10.29 -6.23 7.99
C PHE A 138 -9.84 -5.50 9.26
N GLU A 139 -8.65 -5.85 9.77
CA GLU A 139 -7.99 -5.18 10.88
C GLU A 139 -6.66 -4.55 10.44
N LEU A 140 -6.39 -3.35 10.94
CA LEU A 140 -5.08 -2.69 10.88
C LEU A 140 -4.63 -2.37 12.30
N GLN A 141 -3.42 -2.75 12.66
CA GLN A 141 -2.72 -2.22 13.82
C GLN A 141 -1.48 -1.45 13.35
N ALA A 142 -1.35 -0.20 13.76
CA ALA A 142 -0.17 0.62 13.54
C ALA A 142 0.50 0.95 14.89
N ASP A 143 1.81 0.79 14.95
CA ASP A 143 2.66 1.13 16.10
C ASP A 143 3.84 1.98 15.62
N LEU A 144 3.90 3.22 16.11
CA LEU A 144 5.00 4.14 15.86
C LEU A 144 6.04 3.97 16.97
N THR A 145 7.08 3.19 16.68
CA THR A 145 8.19 2.93 17.59
C THR A 145 9.23 4.05 17.56
N THR A 146 10.31 3.92 18.32
CA THR A 146 11.47 4.83 18.24
C THR A 146 12.27 4.67 16.96
N THR A 147 12.03 3.60 16.20
CA THR A 147 12.82 3.25 15.01
C THR A 147 12.02 3.40 13.72
N GLY A 148 10.68 3.36 13.77
CA GLY A 148 9.86 3.39 12.56
C GLY A 148 8.37 3.16 12.82
N LEU A 149 7.64 2.93 11.74
CA LEU A 149 6.22 2.62 11.74
C LEU A 149 6.01 1.13 11.41
N SER A 150 5.49 0.39 12.37
CA SER A 150 5.04 -1.00 12.20
C SER A 150 3.56 -1.02 11.86
N LEU A 151 3.18 -1.83 10.88
CA LEU A 151 1.81 -2.07 10.43
C LEU A 151 1.55 -3.57 10.45
N GLN A 152 0.42 -3.98 11.01
CA GLN A 152 -0.08 -5.35 10.93
C GLN A 152 -1.45 -5.31 10.28
N LEU A 153 -1.55 -5.92 9.10
CA LEU A 153 -2.77 -6.01 8.32
C LEU A 153 -3.29 -7.44 8.39
N SER A 154 -4.59 -7.61 8.60
CA SER A 154 -5.23 -8.91 8.45
C SER A 154 -6.63 -8.78 7.86
N ILE A 155 -7.03 -9.81 7.11
CA ILE A 155 -8.39 -9.92 6.61
C ILE A 155 -8.88 -11.36 6.69
N ILE A 156 -10.17 -11.50 7.00
CA ILE A 156 -10.94 -12.74 6.85
C ILE A 156 -12.15 -12.41 5.97
N SER A 157 -12.36 -13.15 4.90
CA SER A 157 -13.44 -12.90 3.93
C SER A 157 -14.13 -14.18 3.44
N ASP A 158 -15.31 -14.00 2.86
CA ASP A 158 -16.09 -15.12 2.30
C ASP A 158 -15.44 -15.71 1.03
N THR A 159 -14.72 -14.88 0.27
CA THR A 159 -14.03 -15.28 -0.95
C THR A 159 -12.55 -14.92 -0.89
N ASN A 160 -11.78 -15.30 -1.92
CA ASN A 160 -10.36 -15.00 -1.99
C ASN A 160 -10.12 -13.49 -1.85
N SER A 161 -9.21 -13.13 -0.97
CA SER A 161 -8.84 -11.75 -0.67
C SER A 161 -7.34 -11.61 -0.45
N LEU A 162 -6.91 -10.37 -0.30
CA LEU A 162 -5.56 -10.00 0.08
C LEU A 162 -5.58 -8.70 0.89
N VAL A 163 -4.45 -8.41 1.52
CA VAL A 163 -4.12 -7.14 2.15
C VAL A 163 -2.79 -6.62 1.63
N GLY A 164 -2.60 -5.31 1.66
CA GLY A 164 -1.34 -4.67 1.32
C GLY A 164 -1.41 -3.17 1.50
N ILE A 165 -0.34 -2.49 1.11
CA ILE A 165 -0.27 -1.03 1.06
C ILE A 165 0.09 -0.56 -0.35
N HIS A 166 -0.41 0.60 -0.73
CA HIS A 166 -0.09 1.31 -1.96
C HIS A 166 0.39 2.71 -1.59
N TYR A 167 1.60 2.79 -1.03
CA TYR A 167 2.16 4.04 -0.51
C TYR A 167 3.04 4.73 -1.55
N TYR A 168 2.76 6.00 -1.79
CA TYR A 168 3.45 6.87 -2.74
C TYR A 168 4.57 7.57 -1.99
N TYR A 169 5.79 7.04 -2.10
CA TYR A 169 6.95 7.61 -1.47
C TYR A 169 7.55 8.71 -2.32
N SER A 170 7.95 9.82 -1.70
CA SER A 170 8.50 10.98 -2.40
C SER A 170 9.82 10.63 -3.10
N LEU A 171 10.00 11.16 -4.31
CA LEU A 171 11.27 11.17 -5.04
C LEU A 171 11.73 12.61 -5.21
N PRO A 172 12.47 13.15 -4.23
CA PRO A 172 13.13 14.44 -4.37
C PRO A 172 13.92 14.50 -5.68
N ASN A 173 13.74 15.58 -6.44
CA ASN A 173 14.35 15.77 -7.77
C ASN A 173 14.02 14.67 -8.80
N HIS A 174 12.93 13.91 -8.60
CA HIS A 174 12.49 12.82 -9.49
C HIS A 174 13.55 11.73 -9.66
N ARG A 175 14.32 11.45 -8.59
CA ARG A 175 15.42 10.48 -8.60
C ARG A 175 15.37 9.59 -7.38
N GLY A 176 15.76 8.34 -7.59
CA GLY A 176 15.97 7.38 -6.53
C GLY A 176 16.43 6.04 -7.08
N LYS A 177 16.73 5.13 -6.17
CA LYS A 177 17.19 3.78 -6.49
C LYS A 177 16.54 2.80 -5.52
N ILE A 178 16.08 1.68 -6.04
CA ILE A 178 15.57 0.57 -5.24
C ILE A 178 16.64 -0.51 -5.17
N THR A 179 16.90 -1.01 -3.96
CA THR A 179 17.73 -2.19 -3.71
C THR A 179 16.92 -3.23 -2.95
N SER A 180 16.86 -4.47 -3.43
CA SER A 180 16.17 -5.58 -2.75
C SER A 180 16.73 -6.94 -3.17
N PHE A 181 16.54 -7.97 -2.34
CA PHE A 181 16.82 -9.36 -2.70
C PHE A 181 15.53 -10.03 -3.17
N VAL A 182 15.52 -10.51 -4.41
CA VAL A 182 14.32 -11.02 -5.08
C VAL A 182 14.60 -12.30 -5.84
N GLN A 183 13.60 -13.14 -6.05
CA GLN A 183 13.74 -14.32 -6.90
C GLN A 183 14.21 -13.93 -8.32
N ASP A 184 14.79 -14.90 -9.04
CA ASP A 184 15.25 -14.74 -10.43
C ASP A 184 14.13 -14.52 -11.47
N LYS A 185 12.89 -14.31 -11.00
CA LYS A 185 11.71 -14.03 -11.80
C LYS A 185 10.99 -12.78 -11.33
N VAL A 186 10.43 -12.07 -12.31
CA VAL A 186 9.59 -10.88 -12.12
C VAL A 186 8.31 -11.04 -12.90
N ARG A 187 7.22 -10.47 -12.39
CA ARG A 187 5.98 -10.34 -13.16
C ARG A 187 5.94 -8.97 -13.82
N ILE A 188 5.78 -8.94 -15.13
CA ILE A 188 5.58 -7.73 -15.95
C ILE A 188 4.36 -7.99 -16.82
N GLU A 189 3.40 -7.06 -16.85
CA GLU A 189 2.15 -7.20 -17.63
C GLU A 189 1.44 -8.56 -17.39
N ASP A 190 1.39 -8.99 -16.13
CA ASP A 190 0.83 -10.29 -15.70
C ASP A 190 1.59 -11.55 -16.15
N CYS A 191 2.71 -11.41 -16.87
CA CYS A 191 3.56 -12.53 -17.26
C CYS A 191 4.75 -12.71 -16.30
N LEU A 192 4.88 -13.91 -15.72
CA LEU A 192 6.05 -14.27 -14.91
C LEU A 192 7.19 -14.69 -15.84
N GLN A 193 8.30 -13.96 -15.80
CA GLN A 193 9.46 -14.15 -16.66
C GLN A 193 10.77 -13.95 -15.90
N SER A 194 11.89 -14.33 -16.50
CA SER A 194 13.22 -14.07 -15.93
C SER A 194 13.48 -12.57 -15.79
N ILE A 195 14.23 -12.19 -14.76
CA ILE A 195 14.71 -10.81 -14.61
C ILE A 195 15.44 -10.37 -15.89
N PRO A 196 15.07 -9.23 -16.51
CA PRO A 196 15.73 -8.76 -17.71
C PRO A 196 17.24 -8.61 -17.52
N SER A 197 18.03 -9.15 -18.46
CA SER A 197 19.50 -9.18 -18.34
C SER A 197 20.17 -7.81 -18.35
N PHE A 198 19.45 -6.76 -18.75
CA PHE A 198 19.93 -5.38 -18.73
C PHE A 198 19.66 -4.67 -17.40
N TRP A 199 18.93 -5.28 -16.46
CA TRP A 199 18.81 -4.78 -15.10
C TRP A 199 20.07 -5.15 -14.29
N SER A 200 20.38 -4.33 -13.29
CA SER A 200 21.45 -4.63 -12.35
C SER A 200 20.99 -5.69 -11.36
N PHE A 201 21.09 -6.96 -11.77
CA PHE A 201 20.75 -8.14 -10.97
C PHE A 201 21.94 -9.09 -10.92
N ASP A 202 22.41 -9.41 -9.70
CA ASP A 202 23.63 -10.18 -9.50
C ASP A 202 23.38 -11.67 -9.19
N LEU A 203 24.47 -12.44 -9.10
CA LEU A 203 24.41 -13.87 -8.76
C LEU A 203 23.93 -14.15 -7.32
N LYS A 204 23.89 -13.12 -6.46
CA LYS A 204 23.35 -13.20 -5.09
C LYS A 204 21.87 -12.84 -5.05
N GLN A 205 21.25 -12.65 -6.22
CA GLN A 205 19.86 -12.25 -6.38
C GLN A 205 19.54 -10.87 -5.79
N GLN A 206 20.54 -9.98 -5.75
CA GLN A 206 20.33 -8.58 -5.42
C GLN A 206 19.92 -7.82 -6.67
N LEU A 207 18.72 -7.23 -6.64
CA LEU A 207 18.23 -6.29 -7.62
C LEU A 207 18.60 -4.86 -7.19
N VAL A 208 19.14 -4.11 -8.15
CA VAL A 208 19.26 -2.65 -8.08
C VAL A 208 18.53 -2.05 -9.27
N PHE A 209 17.48 -1.27 -9.00
CA PHE A 209 16.64 -0.64 -10.02
C PHE A 209 16.74 0.89 -9.93
N ASP A 210 17.11 1.55 -11.03
CA ASP A 210 17.21 3.01 -11.12
C ASP A 210 15.84 3.59 -11.49
N LEU A 211 15.30 4.49 -10.66
CA LEU A 211 13.99 5.13 -10.84
C LEU A 211 14.02 6.28 -11.87
N LYS A 212 14.93 6.22 -12.84
CA LYS A 212 14.83 7.01 -14.08
C LYS A 212 13.92 6.35 -15.11
N GLU A 213 13.78 5.03 -15.01
CA GLU A 213 12.92 4.24 -15.89
C GLU A 213 11.56 4.03 -15.23
N GLU A 214 10.52 3.93 -16.05
CA GLU A 214 9.21 3.55 -15.55
C GLU A 214 9.21 2.13 -14.97
N ALA A 215 8.35 1.89 -14.00
CA ALA A 215 8.20 0.59 -13.36
C ALA A 215 6.73 0.24 -13.13
N ASP A 216 6.39 -1.02 -13.42
CA ASP A 216 5.16 -1.68 -12.99
C ASP A 216 5.44 -3.19 -12.91
N PHE A 217 6.10 -3.58 -11.83
CA PHE A 217 6.69 -4.91 -11.69
C PHE A 217 6.32 -5.54 -10.36
N THR A 218 6.04 -6.84 -10.36
CA THR A 218 5.83 -7.61 -9.12
C THR A 218 7.01 -8.55 -8.88
N PHE A 219 7.58 -8.47 -7.67
CA PHE A 219 8.72 -9.27 -7.22
C PHE A 219 8.34 -10.19 -6.07
N ARG A 220 9.07 -11.29 -5.95
CA ARG A 220 8.97 -12.22 -4.83
C ARG A 220 10.27 -12.21 -4.04
N PRO A 221 10.23 -12.37 -2.72
CA PRO A 221 11.43 -12.24 -1.90
C PRO A 221 12.38 -13.43 -2.04
N PHE A 222 13.66 -13.17 -1.76
CA PHE A 222 14.73 -14.16 -1.65
C PHE A 222 15.72 -13.70 -0.55
N PRO A 223 16.42 -14.60 0.18
CA PRO A 223 16.31 -16.07 0.16
C PRO A 223 15.14 -16.63 0.96
N ASP A 224 14.57 -15.86 1.88
CA ASP A 224 13.42 -16.27 2.67
C ASP A 224 12.12 -15.96 1.91
N PRO A 225 11.31 -16.97 1.54
CA PRO A 225 10.08 -16.74 0.79
C PRO A 225 8.99 -16.05 1.62
N LEU A 226 9.16 -15.89 2.93
CA LEU A 226 8.18 -15.29 3.84
C LEU A 226 8.44 -13.82 4.15
N MET A 227 9.61 -13.28 3.81
CA MET A 227 9.97 -11.90 4.13
C MET A 227 10.79 -11.20 3.05
N GLY A 228 10.52 -9.92 2.83
CA GLY A 228 11.31 -9.07 1.94
C GLY A 228 11.85 -7.84 2.65
N GLU A 229 13.03 -7.39 2.24
CA GLU A 229 13.59 -6.08 2.58
C GLU A 229 13.80 -5.29 1.29
N ILE A 230 13.26 -4.07 1.25
CA ILE A 230 13.38 -3.13 0.15
C ILE A 230 13.98 -1.84 0.71
N LEU A 231 15.06 -1.36 0.10
CA LEU A 231 15.66 -0.08 0.40
C LEU A 231 15.39 0.89 -0.76
N LEU A 232 14.70 1.98 -0.47
CA LEU A 232 14.63 3.15 -1.33
C LEU A 232 15.72 4.13 -0.90
N GLU A 233 16.61 4.47 -1.82
CA GLU A 233 17.64 5.50 -1.64
C GLU A 233 17.28 6.72 -2.49
N THR A 234 17.24 7.90 -1.88
CA THR A 234 17.04 9.20 -2.55
C THR A 234 18.19 10.14 -2.21
N ASP A 235 18.18 11.34 -2.80
CA ASP A 235 19.18 12.38 -2.50
C ASP A 235 19.00 13.03 -1.11
N THR A 236 17.89 12.79 -0.40
CA THR A 236 17.62 13.42 0.92
C THR A 236 17.34 12.44 2.05
N TYR A 237 16.95 11.20 1.75
CA TYR A 237 16.72 10.16 2.75
C TYR A 237 16.87 8.76 2.14
N SER A 238 17.00 7.76 3.01
CA SER A 238 16.72 6.37 2.66
C SER A 238 15.51 5.86 3.44
N LEU A 239 14.68 5.04 2.81
CA LEU A 239 13.53 4.39 3.45
C LEU A 239 13.69 2.89 3.33
N LYS A 240 13.72 2.22 4.47
CA LYS A 240 13.71 0.77 4.53
C LYS A 240 12.29 0.28 4.77
N THR A 241 11.83 -0.59 3.87
CA THR A 241 10.58 -1.34 3.99
C THR A 241 10.92 -2.80 4.21
N ARG A 242 10.50 -3.35 5.36
CA ARG A 242 10.52 -4.78 5.61
C ARG A 242 9.10 -5.29 5.65
N TYR A 243 8.87 -6.49 5.17
CA TYR A 243 7.57 -7.13 5.37
C TYR A 243 7.74 -8.62 5.67
N GLN A 244 6.75 -9.19 6.35
CA GLN A 244 6.69 -10.60 6.67
C GLN A 244 5.26 -11.11 6.50
N SER A 245 5.12 -12.29 5.91
CA SER A 245 3.84 -13.01 5.80
C SER A 245 3.89 -14.32 6.59
N VAL A 246 2.70 -14.83 6.92
CA VAL A 246 2.52 -16.13 7.57
C VAL A 246 2.69 -17.32 6.62
N CYS A 247 2.76 -17.06 5.30
CA CYS A 247 2.97 -18.08 4.27
C CYS A 247 3.62 -17.48 3.02
N GLU A 248 3.96 -18.35 2.06
CA GLU A 248 4.65 -17.94 0.82
C GLU A 248 3.77 -17.16 -0.16
N GLU A 249 2.46 -17.01 0.11
CA GLU A 249 1.54 -16.15 -0.65
C GLU A 249 1.79 -14.68 -0.35
N ASN A 250 2.92 -14.17 -0.82
CA ASN A 250 3.29 -12.76 -0.73
C ASN A 250 4.12 -12.31 -1.93
N CYS A 251 4.13 -11.01 -2.14
CA CYS A 251 4.99 -10.33 -3.10
C CYS A 251 5.15 -8.86 -2.69
N TRP A 252 5.91 -8.11 -3.49
CA TRP A 252 5.82 -6.66 -3.48
C TRP A 252 5.76 -6.12 -4.91
N GLN A 253 4.98 -5.06 -5.11
CA GLN A 253 4.88 -4.36 -6.39
C GLN A 253 5.67 -3.05 -6.35
N LEU A 254 6.44 -2.81 -7.42
CA LEU A 254 7.12 -1.55 -7.70
C LEU A 254 6.34 -0.83 -8.80
N TYR A 255 5.85 0.36 -8.50
CA TYR A 255 5.21 1.22 -9.49
C TYR A 255 5.83 2.61 -9.50
N HIS A 256 6.27 3.07 -10.67
CA HIS A 256 6.82 4.40 -10.88
C HIS A 256 6.46 4.85 -12.30
N PRO A 257 5.53 5.80 -12.48
CA PRO A 257 5.34 6.43 -13.76
C PRO A 257 6.58 7.23 -14.13
N LYS A 258 6.93 7.24 -15.41
CA LYS A 258 8.03 8.05 -15.91
C LYS A 258 7.94 9.50 -15.44
N ASP A 259 9.05 10.04 -14.95
CA ASP A 259 9.21 11.41 -14.45
C ASP A 259 8.31 11.78 -13.26
N ALA A 260 7.66 10.81 -12.60
CA ALA A 260 6.84 11.08 -11.42
C ALA A 260 7.69 11.55 -10.23
N SER A 261 7.11 12.39 -9.38
CA SER A 261 7.69 12.79 -8.09
C SER A 261 7.59 11.70 -7.02
N PHE A 262 7.15 10.48 -7.37
CA PHE A 262 6.96 9.40 -6.41
C PHE A 262 7.31 8.03 -6.98
N VAL A 263 7.53 7.09 -6.06
CA VAL A 263 7.55 5.65 -6.32
C VAL A 263 6.63 4.95 -5.34
N CYS A 264 5.94 3.91 -5.79
CA CYS A 264 5.16 3.03 -4.94
C CYS A 264 5.95 1.74 -4.66
N ILE A 265 6.03 1.38 -3.38
CA ILE A 265 6.55 0.10 -2.91
C ILE A 265 5.41 -0.58 -2.14
N GLU A 266 4.94 -1.71 -2.67
CA GLU A 266 3.65 -2.26 -2.30
C GLU A 266 3.78 -3.70 -1.81
N PRO A 267 4.17 -3.96 -0.55
CA PRO A 267 4.04 -5.28 0.05
C PRO A 267 2.58 -5.76 0.01
N ILE A 268 2.34 -6.97 -0.50
CA ILE A 268 1.01 -7.56 -0.71
C ILE A 268 1.00 -9.03 -0.30
N SER A 269 -0.07 -9.47 0.36
CA SER A 269 -0.28 -10.85 0.80
C SER A 269 -0.80 -11.79 -0.31
N SER A 270 -0.18 -11.77 -1.48
CA SER A 270 -0.44 -12.76 -2.55
C SER A 270 0.75 -12.85 -3.50
N GLN A 271 1.05 -14.05 -4.02
CA GLN A 271 2.06 -14.22 -5.08
C GLN A 271 1.61 -13.76 -6.47
N ASN A 272 0.29 -13.61 -6.66
CA ASN A 272 -0.34 -13.14 -7.88
C ASN A 272 -1.52 -12.23 -7.49
N PRO A 273 -1.27 -10.95 -7.17
CA PRO A 273 -2.30 -10.08 -6.59
C PRO A 273 -3.61 -9.98 -7.40
N LYS A 274 -3.57 -10.11 -8.74
CA LYS A 274 -4.78 -10.11 -9.58
C LYS A 274 -5.62 -11.39 -9.46
N HIS A 275 -5.05 -12.44 -8.87
CA HIS A 275 -5.67 -13.75 -8.68
C HIS A 275 -5.31 -14.31 -7.28
N PRO A 276 -5.77 -13.66 -6.19
CA PRO A 276 -5.54 -14.18 -4.85
C PRO A 276 -6.22 -15.54 -4.68
N ASN A 277 -5.69 -16.36 -3.78
CA ASN A 277 -6.14 -17.73 -3.51
C ASN A 277 -6.40 -18.02 -2.02
N LEU A 278 -6.31 -17.01 -1.15
CA LEU A 278 -6.53 -17.14 0.29
C LEU A 278 -7.78 -16.37 0.71
N ASN A 279 -8.57 -16.93 1.63
CA ASN A 279 -9.69 -16.22 2.28
C ASN A 279 -9.29 -15.59 3.61
N ILE A 280 -8.09 -15.92 4.09
CA ILE A 280 -7.47 -15.34 5.28
C ILE A 280 -6.08 -14.89 4.86
N SER A 281 -5.81 -13.60 5.01
CA SER A 281 -4.50 -13.04 4.70
C SER A 281 -3.99 -12.19 5.84
N GLN A 282 -2.67 -12.23 6.03
CA GLN A 282 -1.98 -11.42 7.03
C GLN A 282 -0.65 -10.96 6.47
N LEU A 283 -0.30 -9.71 6.77
CA LEU A 283 0.94 -9.10 6.38
C LEU A 283 1.42 -8.14 7.47
N GLN A 284 2.67 -8.30 7.89
CA GLN A 284 3.35 -7.34 8.75
C GLN A 284 4.27 -6.50 7.88
N ILE A 285 4.28 -5.19 8.08
CA ILE A 285 5.11 -4.25 7.32
C ILE A 285 5.77 -3.32 8.33
N TYR A 286 7.05 -3.04 8.13
CA TYR A 286 7.81 -2.12 8.96
C TYR A 286 8.53 -1.11 8.07
N LEU A 287 8.32 0.17 8.34
CA LEU A 287 8.86 1.31 7.61
C LEU A 287 9.81 2.11 8.49
N GLU A 288 11.03 2.34 8.03
CA GLU A 288 12.08 3.02 8.78
C GLU A 288 12.75 4.10 7.92
N ILE A 289 12.69 5.35 8.38
CA ILE A 289 13.31 6.50 7.73
C ILE A 289 14.74 6.62 8.25
N LEU A 290 15.71 6.43 7.35
CA LEU A 290 17.13 6.54 7.59
C LEU A 290 17.61 7.89 7.04
N PRO A 291 18.01 8.85 7.88
CA PRO A 291 18.59 10.10 7.40
C PRO A 291 19.91 9.81 6.68
N LEU A 292 20.22 10.60 5.66
CA LEU A 292 21.54 10.54 5.03
C LEU A 292 22.59 11.01 6.03
N SER A 293 23.64 10.21 6.21
CA SER A 293 24.81 10.52 7.01
C SER A 293 25.69 11.59 6.38
#